data_AF-A0A6L7NLM6-F1
#
_entry.id   AF-A0A6L7NLM6-F1
#
_cell.length_a   1.000
_cell.length_b   1.000
_cell.length_c   1.000
_cell.angle_alpha   90.00
_cell.angle_beta   90.00
_cell.angle_gamma   90.00
#
_symmetry.space_group_name_H-M   'P 1'
#
loop_
_entity.id
_entity.type
_entity.pdbx_description
1 polymer ?
#
loop_
_entity_poly.entity_id
_entity_poly.type
_entity_poly.pdbx_seq_one_letter_code
_entity_poly.pdbx_strand_id
1 'polypeptide(L)' 'MPINPDALGAEGSPVESSWNSKDCLLYALGVGAGMDDPVGSELEFTTEN' A
#
# COMPACT_ATOMS: atom_id res chain seq x y z
N MET A 1 -5.88 -23.10 14.15
CA MET A 1 -4.99 -22.83 13.01
C MET A 1 -3.75 -23.71 13.18
N PRO A 2 -3.62 -24.84 12.46
CA PRO A 2 -2.40 -25.64 12.51
C PRO A 2 -1.24 -24.87 11.84
N ILE A 3 -0.05 -24.93 12.46
CA ILE A 3 1.19 -24.35 11.93
C ILE A 3 2.09 -25.50 11.48
N ASN A 4 2.71 -25.39 10.30
CA ASN A 4 3.63 -26.40 9.79
C ASN A 4 5.05 -26.16 10.34
N PRO A 5 5.57 -27.01 11.25
CA PRO A 5 6.93 -26.86 11.78
C PRO A 5 8.02 -27.14 10.74
N ASP A 6 7.71 -27.87 9.66
CA ASP A 6 8.67 -28.23 8.60
C ASP A 6 8.87 -27.10 7.59
N ALA A 7 8.14 -26.00 7.70
CA ALA A 7 8.26 -24.84 6.81
C ALA A 7 9.53 -24.00 7.06
N LEU A 8 10.33 -24.35 8.07
CA LEU A 8 11.60 -23.67 8.35
C LEU A 8 12.55 -23.78 7.15
N GLY A 9 12.92 -22.64 6.57
CA GLY A 9 13.78 -22.57 5.38
C GLY A 9 13.03 -22.65 4.04
N ALA A 10 11.70 -22.70 4.05
CA ALA A 10 10.92 -22.53 2.83
C ALA A 10 11.03 -21.09 2.32
N GLU A 11 11.34 -20.93 1.03
CA GLU A 11 11.41 -19.63 0.36
C GLU A 11 10.27 -19.50 -0.65
N GLY A 12 9.75 -18.28 -0.80
CA GLY A 12 8.78 -17.96 -1.85
C GLY A 12 9.46 -17.80 -3.21
N SER A 13 8.70 -18.01 -4.29
CA SER A 13 9.17 -17.63 -5.62
C SER A 13 9.06 -16.10 -5.81
N PRO A 14 9.98 -15.46 -6.56
CA PRO A 14 9.85 -14.05 -6.90
C PRO A 14 8.53 -13.76 -7.62
N VAL A 15 7.92 -12.61 -7.31
CA VAL A 15 6.68 -12.15 -7.95
C VAL A 15 6.85 -10.70 -8.36
N GLU A 16 6.39 -10.37 -9.56
CA GLU A 16 6.32 -8.98 -9.99
C GLU A 16 5.05 -8.33 -9.43
N SER A 17 5.16 -7.07 -9.01
CA SER A 17 4.03 -6.26 -8.60
C SER A 17 4.20 -4.87 -9.18
N SER A 18 3.13 -4.35 -9.76
CA SER A 18 3.07 -3.02 -10.33
C SER A 18 1.83 -2.30 -9.83
N TRP A 19 1.92 -0.98 -9.82
CA TRP A 19 0.90 -0.09 -9.26
C TRP A 19 0.76 1.11 -10.19
N ASN A 20 -0.44 1.66 -10.28
CA ASN A 20 -0.70 2.93 -10.96
C ASN A 20 -1.10 4.02 -9.95
N SER A 21 -1.39 5.23 -10.44
CA SER A 21 -1.77 6.37 -9.61
C SER A 21 -2.93 6.07 -8.67
N LYS A 22 -3.94 5.32 -9.12
CA LYS A 22 -5.10 4.95 -8.31
C LYS A 22 -4.72 4.10 -7.10
N ASP A 23 -3.82 3.14 -7.28
CA ASP A 23 -3.37 2.27 -6.18
C ASP A 23 -2.60 3.08 -5.13
N CYS A 24 -1.74 3.99 -5.59
CA CYS A 24 -0.97 4.90 -4.73
C CYS A 24 -1.88 5.86 -3.96
N LEU A 25 -2.89 6.44 -4.62
CA LEU A 25 -3.87 7.32 -3.96
C LEU A 25 -4.69 6.57 -2.91
N LEU A 26 -5.12 5.34 -3.22
CA LEU A 26 -5.86 4.53 -2.26
C LEU A 26 -5.01 4.17 -1.03
N TYR A 27 -3.72 3.88 -1.23
CA TYR A 27 -2.78 3.69 -0.13
C TYR A 27 -2.66 4.95 0.73
N ALA A 28 -2.47 6.12 0.11
CA ALA A 28 -2.32 7.40 0.80
C ALA A 28 -3.54 7.70 1.69
N LEU A 29 -4.76 7.54 1.15
CA LEU A 29 -5.99 7.68 1.92
C LEU A 29 -6.09 6.65 3.05
N GLY A 30 -5.71 5.40 2.77
CA GLY A 30 -5.73 4.31 3.76
C GLY A 30 -4.80 4.55 4.96
N VAL A 31 -3.70 5.28 4.77
CA VAL A 31 -2.78 5.67 5.85
C VAL A 31 -3.10 7.03 6.48
N GLY A 32 -4.16 7.71 6.01
CA GLY A 32 -4.69 8.94 6.62
C GLY A 32 -4.34 10.24 5.94
N ALA A 33 -3.72 10.22 4.75
CA ALA A 33 -3.45 11.45 4.01
C ALA A 33 -4.77 12.17 3.65
N GLY A 34 -4.78 13.49 3.81
CA GLY A 34 -5.94 14.33 3.53
C GLY A 34 -6.99 14.38 4.65
N MET A 35 -6.73 13.78 5.81
CA MET A 35 -7.63 13.91 6.96
C MET A 35 -7.57 15.30 7.59
N ASP A 36 -6.38 15.91 7.65
CA ASP A 36 -6.17 17.20 8.29
C ASP A 36 -6.29 18.36 7.27
N ASP A 37 -5.68 18.23 6.08
CA ASP A 37 -5.73 19.28 5.06
C ASP A 37 -5.60 18.72 3.62
N PRO A 38 -6.69 18.18 3.04
CA PRO A 38 -6.67 17.51 1.74
C PRO A 38 -6.46 18.45 0.55
N VAL A 39 -6.64 19.76 0.71
CA VAL A 39 -6.56 20.74 -0.39
C VAL A 39 -5.44 21.77 -0.23
N GLY A 40 -4.79 21.82 0.94
CA GLY A 40 -3.59 22.61 1.19
C GLY A 40 -2.34 21.75 1.16
N SER A 41 -1.85 21.33 2.33
CA SER A 41 -0.54 20.65 2.43
C SER A 41 -0.51 19.20 1.95
N GLU A 42 -1.66 18.57 1.69
CA GLU A 42 -1.73 17.15 1.32
C GLU A 42 -2.39 16.92 -0.05
N LEU A 43 -2.54 17.97 -0.86
CA LEU A 43 -3.21 17.87 -2.15
C LEU A 43 -2.53 16.83 -3.05
N GLU A 44 -1.20 16.79 -3.09
CA GLU A 44 -0.42 15.85 -3.91
C GLU A 44 -0.68 14.36 -3.58
N PHE A 45 -1.30 14.05 -2.43
CA PHE A 45 -1.59 12.69 -1.98
C PHE A 45 -3.07 12.30 -2.12
N THR A 46 -3.92 13.26 -2.49
CA THR A 46 -5.38 13.06 -2.58
C THR A 46 -5.91 13.27 -4.01
N THR A 47 -5.08 13.74 -4.94
CA THR A 47 -5.42 13.94 -6.35
C THR A 47 -4.43 13.28 -7.31
N GLU A 48 -4.89 12.97 -8.51
CA GLU A 48 -4.09 12.47 -9.63
C GLU A 48 -3.69 13.57 -10.64
N ASN A 49 -3.93 14.85 -10.31
CA ASN A 49 -3.75 16.02 -11.18
C ASN A 49 -2.71 17.00 -10.66
#